data_AF-A0A960CMY2-F1
#
_entry.id   AF-A0A960CMY2-F1
#
_cell.length_a   1.000
_cell.length_b   1.000
_cell.length_c   1.000
_cell.angle_alpha   90.00
_cell.angle_beta   90.00
_cell.angle_gamma   90.00
#
_symmetry.space_group_name_H-M   'P 1'
#
loop_
_entity.id
_entity.type
_entity.pdbx_description
1 polymer ?
#
loop_
_entity_poly.entity_id
_entity_poly.type
_entity_poly.pdbx_seq_one_letter_code
_entity_poly.pdbx_strand_id
1 'polypeptide(L)'
;GDGACPPEDCGGPAGYADLLQVLADPADPEHAHARSWVGNRLRPFDRAATDVRVRRVVGEVPGSVRLLLDLLTDGVKLTPGGRLPRTVVRAMQAHRPHWYLLDRPAAIEDDLPPLAALHGLLRGVGLLRLRHGVLTPTRAAGDDLAVVRRLRSAFEPHTFATEITELTVGVLAAHGPLALTALGKGVNEQLGYGWQRDGRPIDVQDVRMAIVQQSPTMAGLDLIDNTDWHRWAAGASAFTLLPGAAMLAEIWTDDDG
;
A
#
# COMPACT_ATOMS: atom_id res chain seq x y z
N GLY A 1 -23.85 -14.22 6.43
CA GLY A 1 -24.77 -15.18 5.79
C GLY A 1 -23.95 -16.42 5.53
N ASP A 2 -24.52 -17.58 5.79
CA ASP A 2 -23.82 -18.86 5.62
C ASP A 2 -24.40 -19.56 4.39
N GLY A 3 -23.54 -19.87 3.41
CA GLY A 3 -23.89 -20.49 2.13
C GLY A 3 -22.91 -20.09 1.03
N ALA A 4 -22.60 -21.00 0.09
CA ALA A 4 -21.88 -20.63 -1.12
C ALA A 4 -22.80 -19.77 -2.00
N CYS A 5 -22.28 -18.68 -2.56
CA CYS A 5 -23.04 -17.91 -3.54
C CYS A 5 -23.35 -18.81 -4.75
N PRO A 6 -24.59 -18.80 -5.27
CA PRO A 6 -24.89 -19.47 -6.53
C PRO A 6 -23.93 -18.97 -7.62
N PRO A 7 -23.36 -19.86 -8.45
CA PRO A 7 -22.56 -19.44 -9.59
C PRO A 7 -23.37 -18.52 -10.49
N GLU A 8 -22.71 -17.51 -11.06
CA GLU A 8 -23.32 -16.71 -12.13
C GLU A 8 -23.79 -17.65 -13.25
N ASP A 9 -24.98 -17.39 -13.79
CA ASP A 9 -25.65 -18.20 -14.82
C ASP A 9 -26.06 -19.64 -14.44
N CYS A 10 -26.18 -19.98 -13.15
CA CYS A 10 -26.73 -21.27 -12.72
C CYS A 10 -28.25 -21.46 -12.91
N GLY A 11 -28.94 -20.53 -13.60
CA GLY A 11 -30.39 -20.61 -13.80
C GLY A 11 -31.24 -20.16 -12.60
N GLY A 12 -30.67 -19.35 -11.69
CA GLY A 12 -31.36 -18.86 -10.49
C GLY A 12 -31.54 -19.93 -9.41
N PRO A 13 -32.43 -19.71 -8.41
CA PRO A 13 -32.54 -20.60 -7.25
C PRO A 13 -32.88 -22.05 -7.58
N ALA A 14 -33.70 -22.29 -8.62
CA ALA A 14 -34.09 -23.63 -9.04
C ALA A 14 -32.91 -24.37 -9.69
N GLY A 15 -32.23 -23.75 -10.65
CA GLY A 15 -31.06 -24.36 -11.29
C GLY A 15 -29.88 -24.54 -10.33
N TYR A 16 -29.75 -23.70 -9.31
CA TYR A 16 -28.79 -23.91 -8.23
C TYR A 16 -29.11 -25.16 -7.39
N ALA A 17 -30.38 -25.42 -7.07
CA ALA A 17 -30.80 -26.60 -6.33
C ALA A 17 -30.56 -27.88 -7.14
N ASP A 18 -30.90 -27.86 -8.44
CA ASP A 18 -30.67 -28.97 -9.36
C ASP A 18 -29.16 -29.27 -9.49
N LEU A 19 -28.34 -28.22 -9.61
CA LEU A 19 -26.89 -28.33 -9.64
C LEU A 19 -26.33 -28.97 -8.36
N LEU A 20 -26.81 -28.57 -7.18
CA LEU A 20 -26.38 -29.17 -5.91
C LEU A 20 -26.78 -30.65 -5.82
N GLN A 21 -27.93 -31.03 -6.37
CA GLN A 21 -28.39 -32.42 -6.39
C GLN A 21 -27.50 -33.30 -7.29
N VAL A 22 -27.18 -32.84 -8.51
CA VAL A 22 -26.26 -33.54 -9.43
C VAL A 22 -24.85 -33.68 -8.84
N LEU A 23 -24.36 -32.65 -8.13
CA LEU A 23 -23.05 -32.70 -7.47
C LEU A 23 -23.01 -33.59 -6.22
N ALA A 24 -24.16 -33.86 -5.59
CA ALA A 24 -24.24 -34.74 -4.42
C ALA A 24 -24.22 -36.23 -4.78
N ASP A 25 -24.55 -36.60 -6.02
CA ASP A 25 -24.56 -37.97 -6.50
C ASP A 25 -23.42 -38.26 -7.50
N PRO A 26 -22.32 -38.93 -7.10
CA PRO A 26 -21.23 -39.31 -7.99
C PRO A 26 -21.62 -40.29 -9.11
N ALA A 27 -22.77 -40.97 -9.02
CA ALA A 27 -23.27 -41.88 -10.03
C ALA A 27 -24.16 -41.20 -11.08
N ASP A 28 -24.50 -39.92 -10.89
CA ASP A 28 -25.27 -39.15 -11.86
C ASP A 28 -24.47 -38.96 -13.18
N PRO A 29 -25.08 -39.22 -14.35
CA PRO A 29 -24.40 -39.09 -15.64
C PRO A 29 -23.88 -37.66 -15.93
N GLU A 30 -24.50 -36.64 -15.32
CA GLU A 30 -24.08 -35.24 -15.46
C GLU A 30 -23.07 -34.81 -14.38
N HIS A 31 -22.77 -35.66 -13.38
CA HIS A 31 -21.88 -35.32 -12.27
C HIS A 31 -20.52 -34.80 -12.72
N ALA A 32 -19.88 -35.48 -13.68
CA ALA A 32 -18.57 -35.10 -14.19
C ALA A 32 -18.61 -33.75 -14.95
N HIS A 33 -19.70 -33.50 -15.69
CA HIS A 33 -19.91 -32.26 -16.41
C HIS A 33 -20.18 -31.10 -15.46
N ALA A 34 -21.10 -31.28 -14.51
CA ALA A 34 -21.43 -30.30 -13.47
C ALA A 34 -20.20 -29.94 -12.62
N ARG A 35 -19.39 -30.93 -12.23
CA ARG A 35 -18.15 -30.70 -11.47
C ARG A 35 -17.14 -29.89 -12.28
N SER A 36 -16.96 -30.20 -13.56
CA SER A 36 -16.08 -29.45 -14.47
C SER A 36 -16.58 -28.01 -14.68
N TRP A 37 -17.89 -27.84 -14.91
CA TRP A 37 -18.52 -26.55 -15.15
C TRP A 37 -18.50 -25.64 -13.92
N VAL A 38 -18.72 -26.20 -12.73
CA VAL A 38 -18.63 -25.46 -11.46
C VAL A 38 -17.21 -25.04 -11.16
N GLY A 39 -16.23 -25.94 -11.30
CA GLY A 39 -14.85 -25.68 -10.90
C GLY A 39 -14.76 -25.05 -9.50
N ASN A 40 -14.22 -23.83 -9.41
CA ASN A 40 -14.05 -23.08 -8.16
C ASN A 40 -15.23 -22.15 -7.79
N ARG A 41 -16.34 -22.19 -8.53
CA ARG A 41 -17.47 -21.27 -8.37
C ARG A 41 -18.38 -21.59 -7.18
N LEU A 42 -18.37 -22.82 -6.67
CA LEU A 42 -19.11 -23.25 -5.48
C LEU A 42 -18.27 -23.28 -4.20
N ARG A 43 -17.13 -22.57 -4.16
CA ARG A 43 -16.32 -22.50 -2.94
C ARG A 43 -17.17 -21.91 -1.80
N PRO A 44 -17.09 -22.47 -0.57
CA PRO A 44 -17.75 -21.89 0.59
C PRO A 44 -17.41 -20.41 0.70
N PHE A 45 -18.42 -19.58 1.03
CA PHE A 45 -18.16 -18.17 1.29
C PHE A 45 -17.30 -18.03 2.54
N ASP A 46 -16.03 -17.69 2.34
CA ASP A 46 -15.13 -17.34 3.43
C ASP A 46 -15.29 -15.85 3.72
N ARG A 47 -16.06 -15.56 4.76
CA ARG A 47 -16.27 -14.20 5.24
C ARG A 47 -14.96 -13.53 5.65
N ALA A 48 -14.06 -14.26 6.31
CA ALA A 48 -12.81 -13.67 6.78
C ALA A 48 -11.91 -13.30 5.59
N ALA A 49 -11.77 -14.19 4.60
CA ALA A 49 -11.03 -13.88 3.37
C ALA A 49 -11.67 -12.72 2.59
N THR A 50 -13.01 -12.67 2.53
CA THR A 50 -13.74 -11.59 1.86
C THR A 50 -13.56 -10.25 2.58
N ASP A 51 -13.68 -10.21 3.90
CA ASP A 51 -13.48 -9.00 4.71
C ASP A 51 -12.04 -8.48 4.54
N VAL A 52 -11.05 -9.36 4.47
CA VAL A 52 -9.65 -8.99 4.13
C VAL A 52 -9.56 -8.35 2.75
N ARG A 53 -10.20 -8.93 1.72
CA ARG A 53 -10.17 -8.38 0.35
C ARG A 53 -10.88 -7.03 0.26
N VAL A 54 -12.03 -6.87 0.91
CA VAL A 54 -12.74 -5.59 1.01
C VAL A 54 -11.88 -4.55 1.70
N ARG A 55 -11.25 -4.89 2.83
CA ARG A 55 -10.35 -3.98 3.57
C ARG A 55 -9.16 -3.52 2.73
N ARG A 56 -8.56 -4.42 1.92
CA ARG A 56 -7.48 -4.06 0.98
C ARG A 56 -7.96 -3.08 -0.09
N VAL A 57 -9.15 -3.30 -0.65
CA VAL A 57 -9.71 -2.44 -1.70
C VAL A 57 -10.11 -1.06 -1.16
N VAL A 58 -10.85 -1.03 -0.04
CA VAL A 58 -11.27 0.22 0.62
C VAL A 58 -10.04 0.99 1.13
N GLY A 59 -9.07 0.27 1.68
CA GLY A 59 -7.84 0.81 2.23
C GLY A 59 -8.00 1.33 3.66
N GLU A 60 -6.87 1.62 4.29
CA GLU A 60 -6.80 2.15 5.64
C GLU A 60 -5.86 3.34 5.71
N VAL A 61 -6.12 4.25 6.64
CA VAL A 61 -5.21 5.36 6.90
C VAL A 61 -3.93 4.82 7.55
N PRO A 62 -2.74 5.04 6.94
CA PRO A 62 -1.48 4.65 7.54
C PRO A 62 -1.32 5.19 8.96
N GLY A 63 -0.75 4.39 9.86
CA GLY A 63 -0.58 4.77 11.27
C GLY A 63 0.23 6.05 11.44
N SER A 64 1.28 6.23 10.62
CA SER A 64 2.10 7.43 10.58
C SER A 64 1.33 8.68 10.12
N VAL A 65 0.41 8.53 9.15
CA VAL A 65 -0.45 9.64 8.68
C VAL A 65 -1.41 10.05 9.79
N ARG A 66 -2.08 9.09 10.42
CA ARG A 66 -3.03 9.35 11.51
C ARG A 66 -2.35 10.01 12.70
N LEU A 67 -1.19 9.50 13.13
CA LEU A 67 -0.38 10.12 14.17
C LEU A 67 -0.06 11.58 13.87
N LEU A 68 0.37 11.90 12.64
CA LEU A 68 0.67 13.28 12.27
C LEU A 68 -0.59 14.16 12.23
N LEU A 69 -1.72 13.66 11.74
CA LEU A 69 -2.98 14.39 11.74
C LEU A 69 -3.46 14.70 13.17
N ASP A 70 -3.30 13.74 14.10
CA ASP A 70 -3.65 13.89 15.52
C ASP A 70 -2.75 14.93 16.21
N LEU A 71 -1.43 14.90 15.93
CA LEU A 71 -0.50 15.91 16.45
C LEU A 71 -0.77 17.33 15.91
N LEU A 72 -1.51 17.45 14.82
CA LEU A 72 -1.84 18.71 14.17
C LEU A 72 -3.29 19.15 14.40
N THR A 73 -4.11 18.39 15.14
CA THR A 73 -5.56 18.62 15.27
C THR A 73 -5.92 20.06 15.64
N ASP A 74 -5.21 20.65 16.61
CA ASP A 74 -5.46 22.03 17.08
C ASP A 74 -4.80 23.11 16.21
N GLY A 75 -4.10 22.71 15.16
CA GLY A 75 -3.32 23.59 14.32
C GLY A 75 -1.97 23.96 14.93
N VAL A 76 -0.94 24.02 14.09
CA VAL A 76 0.43 24.25 14.53
C VAL A 76 1.08 25.36 13.72
N LYS A 77 1.70 26.31 14.41
CA LYS A 77 2.47 27.37 13.75
C LYS A 77 3.78 26.80 13.21
N LEU A 78 4.00 26.97 11.91
CA LEU A 78 5.26 26.57 11.28
C LEU A 78 6.40 27.49 11.71
N THR A 79 7.61 26.94 11.69
CA THR A 79 8.83 27.75 11.82
C THR A 79 8.93 28.77 10.68
N PRO A 80 9.75 29.83 10.80
CA PRO A 80 9.97 30.78 9.69
C PRO A 80 10.43 30.13 8.38
N GLY A 81 11.15 29.00 8.47
CA GLY A 81 11.57 28.20 7.31
C GLY A 81 10.49 27.26 6.76
N GLY A 82 9.24 27.37 7.20
CA GLY A 82 8.13 26.53 6.74
C GLY A 82 8.14 25.09 7.29
N ARG A 83 9.03 24.78 8.23
CA ARG A 83 9.13 23.45 8.86
C ARG A 83 8.18 23.28 10.02
N LEU A 84 7.79 22.03 10.29
CA LEU A 84 7.11 21.65 11.53
C LEU A 84 7.96 22.06 12.75
N PRO A 85 7.33 22.58 13.83
CA PRO A 85 8.07 22.96 15.01
C PRO A 85 8.63 21.73 15.72
N ARG A 86 9.70 21.97 16.48
CA ARG A 86 10.44 20.92 17.19
C ARG A 86 9.56 20.06 18.10
N THR A 87 8.47 20.59 18.65
CA THR A 87 7.51 19.82 19.46
C THR A 87 6.88 18.67 18.68
N VAL A 88 6.41 18.92 17.45
CA VAL A 88 5.85 17.89 16.56
C VAL A 88 6.93 16.91 16.11
N VAL A 89 8.11 17.41 15.74
CA VAL A 89 9.26 16.58 15.33
C VAL A 89 9.65 15.58 16.43
N ARG A 90 9.73 16.06 17.68
CA ARG A 90 10.05 15.23 18.85
C ARG A 90 8.99 14.19 19.14
N ALA A 91 7.71 14.57 19.05
CA ALA A 91 6.60 13.65 19.24
C ALA A 91 6.64 12.53 18.18
N MET A 92 6.82 12.88 16.91
CA MET A 92 6.97 11.89 15.83
C MET A 92 8.17 10.97 16.07
N GLN A 93 9.34 11.51 16.43
CA GLN A 93 10.52 10.70 16.76
C GLN A 93 10.25 9.69 17.89
N ALA A 94 9.51 10.10 18.93
CA ALA A 94 9.21 9.21 20.06
C ALA A 94 8.38 7.99 19.64
N HIS A 95 7.48 8.14 18.66
CA HIS A 95 6.69 7.04 18.10
C HIS A 95 7.43 6.28 16.99
N ARG A 96 8.35 6.94 16.27
CA ARG A 96 9.11 6.39 15.13
C ARG A 96 10.62 6.62 15.30
N PRO A 97 11.26 5.97 16.29
CA PRO A 97 12.67 6.24 16.60
C PRO A 97 13.61 5.90 15.45
N HIS A 98 13.30 4.86 14.66
CA HIS A 98 14.10 4.41 13.51
C HIS A 98 14.12 5.40 12.33
N TRP A 99 13.26 6.43 12.32
CA TRP A 99 13.31 7.48 11.29
C TRP A 99 14.52 8.40 11.44
N TYR A 100 15.20 8.35 12.59
CA TYR A 100 16.47 9.03 12.80
C TYR A 100 17.58 8.04 13.09
N LEU A 101 18.61 8.03 12.25
CA LEU A 101 19.74 7.12 12.38
C LEU A 101 20.65 7.45 13.58
N LEU A 102 20.57 8.68 14.10
CA LEU A 102 21.42 9.10 15.19
C LEU A 102 20.70 8.86 16.52
N ASP A 103 21.41 8.26 17.47
CA ASP A 103 20.95 8.03 18.84
C ASP A 103 20.97 9.33 19.66
N ARG A 104 20.18 10.31 19.20
CA ARG A 104 20.00 11.60 19.85
C ARG A 104 18.67 12.24 19.42
N PRO A 105 18.20 13.28 20.12
CA PRO A 105 16.99 13.95 19.70
C PRO A 105 17.16 14.74 18.36
N ALA A 106 16.39 14.41 17.31
CA ALA A 106 16.19 15.15 16.04
C ALA A 106 15.90 16.67 16.18
N ALA A 107 16.82 17.53 15.76
CA ALA A 107 16.73 18.97 15.98
C ALA A 107 15.68 19.68 15.13
N ILE A 108 15.50 19.25 13.88
CA ILE A 108 14.65 19.87 12.86
C ILE A 108 13.85 18.80 12.11
N GLU A 109 12.83 19.20 11.36
CA GLU A 109 12.02 18.27 10.55
C GLU A 109 12.87 17.43 9.59
N ASP A 110 13.90 18.03 8.99
CA ASP A 110 14.77 17.37 8.01
C ASP A 110 15.66 16.26 8.62
N ASP A 111 15.79 16.21 9.95
CA ASP A 111 16.40 15.07 10.65
C ASP A 111 15.53 13.80 10.54
N LEU A 112 14.24 13.94 10.22
CA LEU A 112 13.30 12.85 10.01
C LEU A 112 12.78 12.88 8.56
N PRO A 113 13.53 12.35 7.58
CA PRO A 113 13.12 12.40 6.18
C PRO A 113 11.69 11.88 5.90
N PRO A 114 11.21 10.79 6.53
CA PRO A 114 9.82 10.36 6.34
C PRO A 114 8.78 11.37 6.85
N LEU A 115 9.09 12.11 7.93
CA LEU A 115 8.21 13.17 8.43
C LEU A 115 8.15 14.35 7.44
N ALA A 116 9.30 14.77 6.93
CA ALA A 116 9.37 15.84 5.93
C ALA A 116 8.58 15.47 4.65
N ALA A 117 8.73 14.22 4.19
CA ALA A 117 7.99 13.69 3.05
C ALA A 117 6.47 13.67 3.33
N LEU A 118 6.05 13.20 4.50
CA LEU A 118 4.64 13.20 4.91
C LEU A 118 4.05 14.60 4.96
N HIS A 119 4.73 15.55 5.59
CA HIS A 119 4.25 16.94 5.66
C HIS A 119 4.04 17.52 4.25
N GLY A 120 5.02 17.34 3.35
CA GLY A 120 4.91 17.75 1.95
C GLY A 120 3.73 17.08 1.24
N LEU A 121 3.64 15.75 1.32
CA LEU A 121 2.61 14.94 0.67
C LEU A 121 1.21 15.32 1.15
N LEU A 122 0.98 15.37 2.47
CA LEU A 122 -0.33 15.68 3.04
C LEU A 122 -0.81 17.09 2.68
N ARG A 123 0.12 18.04 2.52
CA ARG A 123 -0.21 19.36 1.95
C ARG A 123 -0.55 19.27 0.47
N GLY A 124 0.24 18.52 -0.31
CA GLY A 124 0.04 18.31 -1.74
C GLY A 124 -1.33 17.72 -2.07
N VAL A 125 -1.77 16.71 -1.32
CA VAL A 125 -3.09 16.07 -1.50
C VAL A 125 -4.22 16.79 -0.75
N GLY A 126 -3.93 17.94 -0.12
CA GLY A 126 -4.90 18.80 0.54
C GLY A 126 -5.51 18.23 1.84
N LEU A 127 -4.82 17.30 2.50
CA LEU A 127 -5.15 16.85 3.86
C LEU A 127 -4.70 17.85 4.93
N LEU A 128 -3.66 18.64 4.63
CA LEU A 128 -3.23 19.76 5.45
C LEU A 128 -3.34 21.09 4.69
N ARG A 129 -3.70 22.16 5.39
CA ARG A 129 -3.79 23.52 4.84
C ARG A 129 -3.02 24.50 5.71
N LEU A 130 -2.21 25.33 5.06
CA LEU A 130 -1.49 26.43 5.68
C LEU A 130 -2.29 27.73 5.53
N ARG A 131 -2.60 28.40 6.63
CA ARG A 131 -3.25 29.72 6.65
C ARG A 131 -2.60 30.61 7.72
N HIS A 132 -2.14 31.79 7.33
CA HIS A 132 -1.47 32.74 8.23
C HIS A 132 -0.33 32.11 9.08
N GLY A 133 0.44 31.20 8.48
CA GLY A 133 1.55 30.50 9.15
C GLY A 133 1.14 29.34 10.06
N VAL A 134 -0.16 29.05 10.19
CA VAL A 134 -0.69 27.91 10.96
C VAL A 134 -1.10 26.79 9.99
N LEU A 135 -0.52 25.61 10.18
CA LEU A 135 -0.85 24.39 9.46
C LEU A 135 -1.96 23.64 10.22
N THR A 136 -3.02 23.25 9.53
CA THR A 136 -4.20 22.59 10.12
C THR A 136 -4.68 21.45 9.23
N PRO A 137 -5.22 20.36 9.80
CA PRO A 137 -5.98 19.35 9.06
C PRO A 137 -7.19 19.98 8.35
N THR A 138 -7.46 19.54 7.13
CA THR A 138 -8.68 19.93 6.41
C THR A 138 -9.86 19.06 6.83
N ARG A 139 -11.08 19.41 6.41
CA ARG A 139 -12.27 18.58 6.67
C ARG A 139 -12.09 17.13 6.19
N ALA A 140 -11.38 16.93 5.09
CA ALA A 140 -11.14 15.59 4.54
C ALA A 140 -10.23 14.74 5.43
N ALA A 141 -9.46 15.34 6.33
CA ALA A 141 -8.62 14.61 7.28
C ALA A 141 -9.43 13.94 8.41
N GLY A 142 -10.71 14.31 8.59
CA GLY A 142 -11.61 13.69 9.57
C GLY A 142 -12.45 12.54 9.02
N ASP A 143 -12.22 12.10 7.79
CA ASP A 143 -12.92 10.99 7.13
C ASP A 143 -11.90 10.04 6.52
N ASP A 144 -11.77 8.84 7.09
CA ASP A 144 -10.78 7.83 6.68
C ASP A 144 -10.85 7.50 5.19
N LEU A 145 -12.06 7.41 4.61
CA LEU A 145 -12.21 7.13 3.18
C LEU A 145 -11.72 8.31 2.34
N ALA A 146 -11.98 9.54 2.78
CA ALA A 146 -11.48 10.73 2.11
C ALA A 146 -9.95 10.85 2.24
N VAL A 147 -9.38 10.45 3.38
CA VAL A 147 -7.93 10.36 3.59
C VAL A 147 -7.30 9.38 2.62
N VAL A 148 -7.77 8.13 2.59
CA VAL A 148 -7.22 7.09 1.70
C VAL A 148 -7.31 7.53 0.23
N ARG A 149 -8.46 8.06 -0.21
CA ARG A 149 -8.62 8.56 -1.59
C ARG A 149 -7.62 9.67 -1.94
N ARG A 150 -7.39 10.62 -1.03
CA ARG A 150 -6.41 11.70 -1.25
C ARG A 150 -4.98 11.18 -1.26
N LEU A 151 -4.61 10.29 -0.34
CA LEU A 151 -3.29 9.67 -0.34
C LEU A 151 -3.03 8.91 -1.66
N ARG A 152 -4.01 8.13 -2.15
CA ARG A 152 -3.91 7.43 -3.44
C ARG A 152 -3.71 8.39 -4.61
N SER A 153 -4.29 9.59 -4.56
CA SER A 153 -4.09 10.60 -5.62
C SER A 153 -2.66 11.16 -5.71
N ALA A 154 -1.79 10.90 -4.72
CA ALA A 154 -0.37 11.22 -4.81
C ALA A 154 0.41 10.34 -5.81
N PHE A 155 -0.16 9.19 -6.19
CA PHE A 155 0.46 8.19 -7.05
C PHE A 155 -0.10 8.33 -8.47
N GLU A 156 0.45 9.26 -9.25
CA GLU A 156 0.04 9.45 -10.64
C GLU A 156 0.48 8.24 -11.49
N PRO A 157 -0.45 7.60 -12.23
CA PRO A 157 -0.13 6.46 -13.08
C PRO A 157 0.93 6.79 -14.12
N HIS A 158 1.75 5.81 -14.50
CA HIS A 158 2.76 5.94 -15.55
C HIS A 158 3.84 6.99 -15.28
N THR A 159 4.04 7.37 -14.02
CA THR A 159 5.22 8.13 -13.60
C THR A 159 6.25 7.19 -13.00
N PHE A 160 7.53 7.44 -13.27
CA PHE A 160 8.61 6.57 -12.80
C PHE A 160 8.61 6.40 -11.28
N ALA A 161 8.28 7.46 -10.52
CA ALA A 161 8.23 7.40 -9.07
C ALA A 161 7.10 6.48 -8.56
N THR A 162 5.92 6.55 -9.18
CA THR A 162 4.80 5.66 -8.86
C THR A 162 5.14 4.22 -9.19
N GLU A 163 5.64 3.95 -10.41
CA GLU A 163 6.03 2.58 -10.81
C GLU A 163 7.06 1.98 -9.86
N ILE A 164 8.12 2.73 -9.54
CA ILE A 164 9.14 2.26 -8.60
C ILE A 164 8.54 1.97 -7.23
N THR A 165 7.62 2.81 -6.75
CA THR A 165 6.97 2.60 -5.46
C THR A 165 6.09 1.35 -5.46
N GLU A 166 5.22 1.20 -6.45
CA GLU A 166 4.31 0.05 -6.55
C GLU A 166 5.06 -1.27 -6.74
N LEU A 167 6.05 -1.32 -7.65
CA LEU A 167 6.88 -2.49 -7.87
C LEU A 167 7.71 -2.84 -6.63
N THR A 168 8.28 -1.84 -5.94
CA THR A 168 9.03 -2.08 -4.69
C THR A 168 8.16 -2.75 -3.64
N VAL A 169 6.95 -2.20 -3.40
CA VAL A 169 6.01 -2.75 -2.43
C VAL A 169 5.56 -4.14 -2.87
N GLY A 170 5.25 -4.34 -4.15
CA GLY A 170 4.86 -5.64 -4.70
C GLY A 170 5.94 -6.71 -4.54
N VAL A 171 7.20 -6.38 -4.85
CA VAL A 171 8.32 -7.34 -4.78
C VAL A 171 8.55 -7.76 -3.33
N LEU A 172 8.53 -6.80 -2.40
CA LEU A 172 8.66 -7.06 -0.96
C LEU A 172 7.47 -7.85 -0.40
N ALA A 173 6.27 -7.61 -0.92
CA ALA A 173 5.07 -8.33 -0.54
C ALA A 173 5.10 -9.80 -1.00
N ALA A 174 5.61 -10.07 -2.22
CA ALA A 174 5.71 -11.42 -2.77
C ALA A 174 6.85 -12.23 -2.15
N HIS A 175 8.04 -11.65 -2.03
CA HIS A 175 9.27 -12.37 -1.70
C HIS A 175 9.73 -12.18 -0.24
N GLY A 176 9.00 -11.37 0.53
CA GLY A 176 9.37 -11.03 1.89
C GLY A 176 10.57 -10.08 1.98
N PRO A 177 11.27 -10.06 3.14
CA PRO A 177 12.34 -9.11 3.38
C PRO A 177 13.58 -9.31 2.49
N LEU A 178 14.04 -8.26 1.81
CA LEU A 178 15.16 -8.30 0.87
C LEU A 178 16.22 -7.24 1.17
N ALA A 179 17.48 -7.54 0.85
CA ALA A 179 18.53 -6.53 0.80
C ALA A 179 18.34 -5.61 -0.43
N LEU A 180 18.73 -4.33 -0.33
CA LEU A 180 18.53 -3.35 -1.40
C LEU A 180 19.07 -3.79 -2.77
N THR A 181 20.17 -4.55 -2.79
CA THR A 181 20.73 -5.08 -4.04
C THR A 181 19.79 -6.10 -4.70
N ALA A 182 19.24 -7.04 -3.93
CA ALA A 182 18.30 -8.04 -4.43
C ALA A 182 16.95 -7.41 -4.79
N LEU A 183 16.47 -6.48 -3.96
CA LEU A 183 15.26 -5.71 -4.21
C LEU A 183 15.35 -4.90 -5.50
N GLY A 184 16.45 -4.16 -5.71
CA GLY A 184 16.65 -3.38 -6.93
C GLY A 184 16.70 -4.24 -8.19
N LYS A 185 17.29 -5.45 -8.10
CA LYS A 185 17.27 -6.42 -9.19
C LYS A 185 15.84 -6.89 -9.49
N GLY A 186 15.10 -7.34 -8.46
CA GLY A 186 13.73 -7.81 -8.62
C GLY A 186 12.80 -6.74 -9.18
N VAL A 187 12.92 -5.49 -8.72
CA VAL A 187 12.14 -4.36 -9.27
C VAL A 187 12.52 -4.07 -10.72
N ASN A 188 13.81 -4.13 -11.08
CA ASN A 188 14.26 -3.88 -12.45
C ASN A 188 13.77 -4.96 -13.43
N GLU A 189 13.71 -6.22 -13.02
CA GLU A 189 13.19 -7.33 -13.84
C GLU A 189 11.69 -7.17 -14.15
N GLN A 190 10.94 -6.53 -13.25
CA GLN A 190 9.50 -6.26 -13.42
C GLN A 190 9.21 -4.93 -14.11
N LEU A 191 10.22 -4.08 -14.29
CA LEU A 191 10.06 -2.79 -14.92
C LEU A 191 9.83 -2.98 -16.43
N GLY A 192 8.66 -2.55 -16.92
CA GLY A 192 8.31 -2.69 -18.34
C GLY A 192 9.29 -2.02 -19.30
N TYR A 193 9.30 -2.47 -20.55
CA TYR A 193 10.15 -1.89 -21.60
C TYR A 193 9.75 -0.44 -21.89
N GLY A 194 10.72 0.48 -21.91
CA GLY A 194 10.51 1.87 -22.36
C GLY A 194 11.01 2.96 -21.40
N TRP A 195 11.32 2.61 -20.15
CA TRP A 195 11.89 3.57 -19.20
C TRP A 195 13.33 3.93 -19.57
N GLN A 196 13.60 5.23 -19.68
CA GLN A 196 14.91 5.78 -20.02
C GLN A 196 15.26 6.96 -19.13
N ARG A 197 16.55 7.15 -18.88
CA ARG A 197 17.14 8.33 -18.24
C ARG A 197 18.25 8.84 -19.14
N ASP A 198 18.22 10.12 -19.50
CA ASP A 198 19.24 10.74 -20.35
C ASP A 198 19.49 9.96 -21.67
N GLY A 199 18.42 9.38 -22.25
CA GLY A 199 18.47 8.63 -23.51
C GLY A 199 19.02 7.20 -23.41
N ARG A 200 19.39 6.72 -22.21
CA ARG A 200 19.76 5.32 -21.97
C ARG A 200 18.66 4.57 -21.23
N PRO A 201 18.48 3.25 -21.45
CA PRO A 201 17.61 2.43 -20.63
C PRO A 201 17.98 2.50 -19.15
N ILE A 202 16.96 2.45 -18.28
CA ILE A 202 17.12 2.37 -16.83
C ILE A 202 17.82 1.07 -16.46
N ASP A 203 18.91 1.16 -15.70
CA ASP A 203 19.61 -0.01 -15.16
C ASP A 203 19.25 -0.29 -13.69
N VAL A 204 19.78 -1.39 -13.14
CA VAL A 204 19.55 -1.78 -11.73
C VAL A 204 20.04 -0.71 -10.75
N GLN A 205 21.10 0.03 -11.08
CA GLN A 205 21.63 1.07 -10.21
C GLN A 205 20.69 2.28 -10.17
N ASP A 206 20.13 2.67 -11.32
CA ASP A 206 19.09 3.71 -11.41
C ASP A 206 17.86 3.34 -10.58
N VAL A 207 17.42 2.08 -10.65
CA VAL A 207 16.31 1.56 -9.84
C VAL A 207 16.64 1.64 -8.35
N ARG A 208 17.82 1.19 -7.92
CA ARG A 208 18.23 1.26 -6.50
C ARG A 208 18.25 2.70 -6.00
N MET A 209 18.75 3.63 -6.80
CA MET A 209 18.74 5.05 -6.45
C MET A 209 17.32 5.59 -6.35
N ALA A 210 16.42 5.19 -7.26
CA ALA A 210 15.02 5.58 -7.21
C ALA A 210 14.30 5.02 -5.96
N ILE A 211 14.56 3.77 -5.59
CA ILE A 211 14.02 3.15 -4.35
C ILE A 211 14.45 3.96 -3.13
N VAL A 212 15.75 4.27 -3.01
CA VAL A 212 16.27 5.08 -1.90
C VAL A 212 15.64 6.46 -1.89
N GLN A 213 15.47 7.09 -3.07
CA GLN A 213 14.85 8.40 -3.20
C GLN A 213 13.36 8.40 -2.79
N GLN A 214 12.61 7.35 -3.10
CA GLN A 214 11.19 7.22 -2.72
C GLN A 214 11.01 6.72 -1.28
N SER A 215 12.05 6.17 -0.66
CA SER A 215 11.96 5.56 0.67
C SER A 215 11.41 6.45 1.78
N PRO A 216 11.67 7.77 1.84
CA PRO A 216 11.05 8.61 2.87
C PRO A 216 9.53 8.65 2.74
N THR A 217 9.02 8.75 1.51
CA THR A 217 7.58 8.72 1.22
C THR A 217 6.98 7.35 1.56
N MET A 218 7.64 6.26 1.14
CA MET A 218 7.18 4.90 1.43
C MET A 218 7.16 4.61 2.94
N ALA A 219 8.22 4.95 3.67
CA ALA A 219 8.29 4.78 5.11
C ALA A 219 7.27 5.67 5.84
N GLY A 220 7.08 6.91 5.39
CA GLY A 220 6.09 7.82 5.93
C GLY A 220 4.66 7.30 5.77
N LEU A 221 4.36 6.64 4.65
CA LEU A 221 3.06 6.02 4.40
C LEU A 221 2.93 4.60 4.97
N ASP A 222 3.91 4.13 5.75
CA ASP A 222 3.99 2.76 6.26
C ASP A 222 3.89 1.68 5.16
N LEU A 223 4.34 1.99 3.92
CA LEU A 223 4.36 1.07 2.78
C LEU A 223 5.53 0.09 2.84
N ILE A 224 6.61 0.49 3.49
CA ILE A 224 7.80 -0.34 3.76
C ILE A 224 8.11 -0.31 5.25
N ASP A 225 8.78 -1.36 5.70
CA ASP A 225 9.53 -1.38 6.95
C ASP A 225 11.02 -1.50 6.61
N ASN A 226 11.79 -0.49 6.99
CA ASN A 226 13.24 -0.43 6.82
C ASN A 226 13.94 -0.12 8.16
N THR A 227 13.32 -0.55 9.27
CA THR A 227 13.90 -0.44 10.62
C THR A 227 15.29 -1.10 10.67
N ASP A 228 15.45 -2.22 9.97
CA ASP A 228 16.76 -2.74 9.60
C ASP A 228 17.20 -2.12 8.26
N TRP A 229 18.17 -1.22 8.29
CA TRP A 229 18.65 -0.55 7.08
C TRP A 229 19.28 -1.51 6.05
N HIS A 230 19.62 -2.74 6.46
CA HIS A 230 20.10 -3.80 5.57
C HIS A 230 18.98 -4.60 4.91
N ARG A 231 17.77 -4.61 5.48
CA ARG A 231 16.65 -5.44 5.04
C ARG A 231 15.37 -4.64 4.95
N TRP A 232 14.83 -4.58 3.76
CA TRP A 232 13.59 -3.90 3.44
C TRP A 232 12.48 -4.93 3.45
N ALA A 233 11.35 -4.61 4.07
CA ALA A 233 10.16 -5.45 4.11
C ALA A 233 8.92 -4.65 3.71
N ALA A 234 7.85 -5.34 3.32
CA ALA A 234 6.54 -4.71 3.13
C ALA A 234 6.02 -4.18 4.47
N GLY A 235 5.59 -2.92 4.48
CA GLY A 235 5.06 -2.26 5.66
C GLY A 235 3.58 -2.56 5.90
N ALA A 236 3.06 -2.12 7.05
CA ALA A 236 1.68 -2.40 7.46
C ALA A 236 0.60 -1.88 6.49
N SER A 237 0.89 -0.84 5.71
CA SER A 237 -0.04 -0.24 4.74
C SER A 237 0.20 -0.71 3.30
N ALA A 238 1.17 -1.60 3.07
CA ALA A 238 1.55 -2.08 1.73
C ALA A 238 0.35 -2.55 0.90
N PHE A 239 -0.54 -3.33 1.54
CA PHE A 239 -1.68 -3.97 0.87
C PHE A 239 -2.98 -3.15 0.90
N THR A 240 -3.02 -2.07 1.68
CA THR A 240 -4.25 -1.29 1.90
C THR A 240 -4.21 0.05 1.19
N LEU A 241 -3.03 0.65 1.00
CA LEU A 241 -2.93 1.94 0.31
C LEU A 241 -2.77 1.79 -1.20
N LEU A 242 -1.98 0.80 -1.65
CA LEU A 242 -1.66 0.57 -3.07
C LEU A 242 -2.21 -0.79 -3.54
N PRO A 243 -3.49 -0.86 -3.99
CA PRO A 243 -4.10 -2.13 -4.39
C PRO A 243 -3.41 -2.78 -5.60
N GLY A 244 -2.74 -2.02 -6.47
CA GLY A 244 -1.92 -2.55 -7.56
C GLY A 244 -0.76 -3.42 -7.06
N ALA A 245 -0.07 -2.99 -6.00
CA ALA A 245 1.01 -3.76 -5.38
C ALA A 245 0.50 -5.08 -4.76
N ALA A 246 -0.71 -5.07 -4.17
CA ALA A 246 -1.32 -6.29 -3.65
C ALA A 246 -1.67 -7.29 -4.77
N MET A 247 -2.15 -6.80 -5.92
CA MET A 247 -2.43 -7.64 -7.09
C MET A 247 -1.15 -8.23 -7.69
N LEU A 248 -0.09 -7.43 -7.82
CA LEU A 248 1.22 -7.90 -8.30
C LEU A 248 1.79 -8.98 -7.39
N ALA A 249 1.65 -8.81 -6.07
CA ALA A 249 2.10 -9.81 -5.12
C ALA A 249 1.36 -11.14 -5.29
N GLU A 250 0.03 -11.13 -5.48
CA GLU A 250 -0.76 -12.33 -5.77
C GLU A 250 -0.28 -13.03 -7.05
N ILE A 251 0.01 -12.27 -8.12
CA ILE A 251 0.50 -12.82 -9.40
C ILE A 251 1.87 -13.48 -9.23
N TRP A 252 2.83 -12.81 -8.59
CA TRP A 252 4.19 -13.32 -8.46
C TRP A 252 4.31 -14.47 -7.47
N THR A 253 3.39 -14.60 -6.50
CA THR A 253 3.35 -15.79 -5.64
C THR A 253 2.76 -17.02 -6.32
N ASP A 254 1.88 -16.84 -7.31
CA ASP A 254 1.23 -17.93 -8.03
C ASP A 254 2.11 -18.50 -9.16
N ASP A 255 3.02 -17.70 -9.76
CA ASP A 255 3.97 -18.15 -10.79
C ASP A 255 5.09 -19.07 -10.25
N ASP A 256 5.30 -19.12 -8.93
CA ASP A 256 6.26 -20.00 -8.25
C ASP A 256 5.69 -21.39 -7.88
N GLY A 257 4.44 -21.70 -8.32
CA GLY A 257 3.67 -22.91 -7.97
C GLY A 257 3.58 -24.02 -9.03
#